data_AF-U4QWB1-F1
#
_entry.id   AF-U4QWB1-F1
#
_cell.length_a   1.000
_cell.length_b   1.000
_cell.length_c   1.000
_cell.angle_alpha   90.00
_cell.angle_beta   90.00
_cell.angle_gamma   90.00
#
_symmetry.space_group_name_H-M   'P 1'
#
loop_
_entity.id
_entity.type
_entity.pdbx_description
1 polymer ?
#
loop_
_entity_poly.entity_id
_entity_poly.type
_entity_poly.pdbx_seq_one_letter_code
_entity_poly.pdbx_strand_id
1 'polypeptide(L)' 'MIRIEIDRASFEKGKEDGREGRTMVPPPGIDGFSYYSGFIEGRAVRNVIREWEKERGSR' A
#
# COMPACT_ATOMS: atom_id res chain seq x y z
N MET A 1 -26.48 -12.73 -0.53
CA MET A 1 -25.71 -11.79 -1.36
C MET A 1 -24.47 -11.40 -0.56
N ILE A 2 -23.26 -11.64 -1.06
CA ILE A 2 -22.03 -11.22 -0.38
C ILE A 2 -21.73 -9.79 -0.84
N ARG A 3 -21.60 -8.83 0.09
CA ARG A 3 -21.20 -7.47 -0.21
C ARG A 3 -19.74 -7.31 0.17
N ILE A 4 -18.89 -7.03 -0.82
CA ILE A 4 -17.48 -6.69 -0.60
C ILE A 4 -17.45 -5.18 -0.39
N GLU A 5 -17.04 -4.75 0.80
CA GLU A 5 -16.85 -3.35 1.15
C GLU A 5 -15.37 -3.11 1.45
N ILE A 6 -14.87 -1.95 1.03
CA ILE A 6 -13.53 -1.49 1.41
C ILE A 6 -13.70 -0.62 2.66
N ASP A 7 -13.17 -1.07 3.78
CA ASP A 7 -12.96 -0.19 4.93
C ASP A 7 -11.85 0.80 4.59
N ARG A 8 -12.25 2.06 4.48
CA ARG A 8 -11.36 3.13 4.03
C ARG A 8 -10.20 3.33 5.01
N ALA A 9 -10.42 3.20 6.32
CA ALA A 9 -9.35 3.39 7.30
C ALA A 9 -8.26 2.32 7.16
N SER A 10 -8.68 1.06 7.06
CA SER A 10 -7.80 -0.09 6.82
C SER A 10 -7.04 0.04 5.49
N PHE A 11 -7.72 0.48 4.43
CA PHE A 11 -7.10 0.72 3.12
C PHE A 11 -6.02 1.80 3.16
N GLU A 12 -6.32 2.98 3.72
CA GLU A 12 -5.35 4.08 3.80
C GLU A 12 -4.14 3.68 4.65
N LYS A 13 -4.35 2.90 5.72
CA LYS A 13 -3.25 2.39 6.53
C LYS A 13 -2.33 1.45 5.74
N GLY A 14 -2.92 0.52 4.99
CA GLY A 14 -2.16 -0.35 4.09
C GLY A 14 -1.35 0.46 3.08
N LYS A 15 -1.98 1.45 2.45
CA LYS A 15 -1.36 2.33 1.45
C LYS A 15 -0.17 3.11 2.00
N GLU A 16 -0.28 3.64 3.21
CA GLU A 16 0.82 4.28 3.92
C GLU A 16 1.99 3.31 4.14
N ASP A 17 1.72 2.15 4.76
CA ASP A 17 2.75 1.15 5.09
C ASP A 17 3.45 0.62 3.81
N GLY A 18 2.70 0.41 2.73
CA GLY A 18 3.23 0.00 1.43
C GLY A 18 4.12 1.06 0.79
N ARG A 19 3.74 2.34 0.90
CA ARG A 19 4.54 3.49 0.42
C ARG A 19 5.85 3.62 1.19
N GLU A 20 5.83 3.39 2.50
CA GLU A 20 7.02 3.39 3.35
C GLU A 20 7.89 2.14 3.15
N GLY A 21 7.31 1.07 2.62
CA GLY A 21 8.00 -0.18 2.39
C GLY A 21 8.17 -1.04 3.63
N ARG A 22 7.21 -0.98 4.54
CA ARG A 22 7.13 -1.86 5.72
C ARG A 22 6.77 -3.29 5.29
N THR A 23 6.82 -4.22 6.23
CA THR A 23 6.36 -5.59 6.00
C THR A 23 4.84 -5.61 5.84
N MET A 24 4.34 -6.42 4.91
CA MET A 24 2.91 -6.55 4.61
C MET A 24 2.19 -7.40 5.67
N VAL A 25 2.03 -6.84 6.87
CA VAL A 25 1.32 -7.50 7.99
C VAL A 25 0.28 -6.52 8.56
N PRO A 26 -1.02 -6.82 8.44
CA PRO A 26 -2.06 -5.95 8.97
C PRO A 26 -1.99 -5.91 10.51
N PRO A 27 -2.07 -4.72 11.12
CA PRO A 27 -2.22 -4.58 12.57
C PRO A 27 -3.48 -5.28 13.10
N PRO A 28 -3.52 -5.63 14.40
CA PRO A 28 -4.74 -6.12 15.03
C PRO A 28 -5.89 -5.14 14.89
N GLY A 29 -7.10 -5.65 14.60
CA GLY A 29 -8.31 -4.83 14.47
C GLY A 29 -8.49 -4.11 13.13
N ILE A 30 -7.58 -4.31 12.17
CA ILE A 30 -7.71 -3.81 10.80
C ILE A 30 -8.35 -4.86 9.91
N ASP A 31 -9.21 -4.42 8.98
CA ASP A 31 -9.72 -5.30 7.93
C ASP A 31 -8.59 -5.67 6.96
N GLY A 32 -8.21 -6.94 6.98
CA GLY A 32 -7.10 -7.46 6.18
C GLY A 32 -7.31 -7.26 4.68
N PHE A 33 -8.54 -7.43 4.18
CA PHE A 33 -8.81 -7.27 2.75
C PHE A 33 -8.53 -5.85 2.27
N SER A 34 -9.07 -4.86 2.98
CA SER A 34 -8.85 -3.45 2.69
C SER A 34 -7.38 -3.06 2.87
N TYR A 35 -6.73 -3.52 3.94
CA TYR A 35 -5.31 -3.27 4.19
C TYR A 35 -4.40 -3.78 3.08
N TYR A 36 -4.54 -5.05 2.67
CA TYR A 36 -3.69 -5.62 1.63
C TYR A 36 -3.89 -4.90 0.29
N SER A 37 -5.12 -4.51 -0.03
CA SER A 37 -5.44 -3.73 -1.22
C SER A 37 -4.68 -2.40 -1.23
N GLY A 38 -4.76 -1.65 -0.11
CA GLY A 38 -4.01 -0.41 0.05
C GLY A 38 -2.50 -0.61 -0.01
N PHE A 39 -1.97 -1.64 0.66
CA PHE A 39 -0.53 -1.93 0.71
C PHE A 39 0.06 -2.17 -0.68
N ILE A 40 -0.62 -2.93 -1.53
CA ILE A 40 -0.20 -3.18 -2.90
C ILE A 40 -0.12 -1.87 -3.69
N GLU A 41 -1.11 -0.99 -3.55
CA GLU A 41 -1.11 0.33 -4.18
C GLU A 41 0.04 1.20 -3.70
N GLY A 42 0.23 1.31 -2.39
CA GLY A 42 1.34 2.07 -1.79
C GLY A 42 2.71 1.59 -2.26
N ARG A 43 2.90 0.26 -2.34
CA ARG A 43 4.14 -0.35 -2.82
C ARG A 43 4.38 -0.05 -4.29
N ALA A 44 3.34 -0.06 -5.12
CA ALA A 44 3.45 0.29 -6.54
C ALA A 44 3.93 1.74 -6.70
N VAL A 45 3.32 2.69 -5.96
CA VAL A 45 3.74 4.10 -5.97
C VAL A 45 5.21 4.26 -5.55
N ARG A 46 5.63 3.61 -4.47
CA ARG A 46 7.03 3.63 -4.01
C ARG A 46 7.99 3.14 -5.10
N ASN A 47 7.64 2.06 -5.79
CA ASN A 47 8.48 1.49 -6.85
C ASN A 47 8.58 2.44 -8.04
N VAL A 48 7.46 3.06 -8.45
CA VAL A 48 7.48 4.07 -9.52
C VAL A 48 8.42 5.22 -9.14
N ILE A 49 8.29 5.79 -7.94
CA ILE A 49 9.16 6.90 -7.49
C ILE A 49 10.64 6.48 -7.54
N ARG A 50 10.97 5.28 -7.07
CA ARG A 50 12.35 4.76 -7.09
C ARG A 50 12.92 4.60 -8.48
N GLU A 51 12.13 4.10 -9.44
CA GLU A 51 12.60 3.99 -10.83
C GLU A 51 12.84 5.37 -11.44
N TRP A 52 11.95 6.33 -11.19
CA TRP A 52 12.14 7.72 -11.64
C TRP A 52 13.40 8.38 -11.04
N GLU A 53 13.70 8.14 -9.77
CA GLU A 53 14.92 8.64 -9.14
C GLU A 53 16.19 8.05 -9.77
N LYS A 54 16.18 6.74 -10.09
CA LYS A 54 17.32 6.09 -10.77
C LYS A 54 17.58 6.68 -12.16
N GLU A 55 16.52 6.94 -12.93
CA GLU A 55 16.64 7.56 -14.25
C GLU A 55 17.21 8.98 -14.18
N ARG A 56 16.84 9.75 -13.15
CA ARG A 56 17.31 11.14 -12.96
C ARG A 56 18.72 11.23 -12.39
N GLY A 57 19.14 10.26 -11.56
CA GLY A 57 20.49 10.21 -10.98
C GLY A 57 21.56 9.60 -11.89
N SER A 58 21.17 9.04 -13.04
CA SER A 58 22.09 8.45 -14.03
C SER A 58 22.44 9.40 -15.20
N ARG A 59 22.14 10.70 -15.07
CA ARG A 59 22.54 11.78 -15.99
C ARG A 59 23.55 12.69 -15.32
#